data_AF-A0A3M1IWF2-F1
#
_entry.id   AF-A0A3M1IWF2-F1
#
_cell.length_a   1.000
_cell.length_b   1.000
_cell.length_c   1.000
_cell.angle_alpha   90.00
_cell.angle_beta   90.00
_cell.angle_gamma   90.00
#
_symmetry.space_group_name_H-M   'P 1'
#
loop_
_entity.id
_entity.type
_entity.pdbx_description
1 polymer ?
#
loop_
_entity_poly.entity_id
_entity_poly.type
_entity_poly.pdbx_seq_one_letter_code
_entity_poly.pdbx_strand_id
1 'polypeptide(L)'
;MAKRQNESSTQGTFAQLYEVQEELSRRGVKPLGRPPKKIRRKPTTVHLAQSEHRNLSKLHMLLNEQFSINRSELVGVAIDVLAEVVEIAGDKLSDEAITSLESFKRAIYDVIKS
;
A
#
# COMPACT_ATOMS: atom_id res chain seq x y z
N MET A 1 11.85 29.27 60.16
CA MET A 1 12.34 30.28 59.19
C MET A 1 12.02 29.81 57.78
N ALA A 2 11.48 30.72 56.97
CA ALA A 2 10.86 30.47 55.67
C ALA A 2 11.84 30.54 54.49
N LYS A 3 11.30 30.19 53.30
CA LYS A 3 11.73 30.47 51.90
C LYS A 3 12.58 29.36 51.24
N ARG A 4 12.29 28.83 50.04
CA ARG A 4 11.45 29.22 48.85
C ARG A 4 11.09 27.91 48.10
N GLN A 5 9.84 27.61 47.76
CA GLN A 5 9.20 27.88 46.46
C GLN A 5 10.11 27.75 45.23
N ASN A 6 9.88 26.75 44.38
CA ASN A 6 9.35 27.01 43.02
C ASN A 6 8.95 25.72 42.30
N GLU A 7 7.65 25.57 42.10
CA GLU A 7 7.08 24.85 40.96
C GLU A 7 7.43 25.58 39.66
N SER A 8 7.40 24.83 38.54
CA SER A 8 7.38 25.30 37.15
C SER A 8 8.69 25.85 36.53
N SER A 9 9.45 24.95 35.92
CA SER A 9 9.97 25.18 34.56
C SER A 9 10.30 23.84 33.91
N THR A 10 9.26 23.07 33.58
CA THR A 10 9.32 21.93 32.65
C THR A 10 9.55 22.42 31.21
N GLN A 11 10.55 23.28 31.01
CA GLN A 11 11.14 23.55 29.70
C GLN A 11 12.36 22.64 29.60
N GLY A 12 12.13 21.40 29.16
CA GLY A 12 13.24 20.57 28.70
C GLY A 12 14.00 21.35 27.63
N THR A 13 15.27 21.61 27.87
CA THR A 13 16.13 22.32 26.91
C THR A 13 16.18 21.51 25.62
N PHE A 14 16.22 22.16 24.46
CA PHE A 14 16.34 21.47 23.15
C PHE A 14 17.51 20.47 23.12
N ALA A 15 18.57 20.72 23.88
CA ALA A 15 19.69 19.79 24.07
C ALA A 15 19.24 18.44 24.67
N GLN A 16 18.34 18.45 25.64
CA GLN A 16 17.79 17.22 26.25
C GLN A 16 16.91 16.45 25.25
N LEU A 17 16.22 17.14 24.34
CA LEU A 17 15.47 16.47 23.27
C LEU A 17 16.39 15.79 22.26
N TYR A 18 17.54 16.40 21.93
CA TYR A 18 18.55 15.78 21.07
C TYR A 18 19.20 14.57 21.74
N GLU A 19 19.56 14.67 23.02
CA GLU A 19 20.13 13.56 23.79
C GLU A 19 19.14 12.38 23.90
N VAL A 20 17.85 12.65 24.15
CA VAL A 20 16.79 11.64 24.17
C VAL A 20 16.60 11.01 22.79
N GLN A 21 16.65 11.81 21.71
CA GLN A 21 16.52 11.31 20.35
C GLN A 21 17.72 10.47 19.91
N GLU A 22 18.93 10.84 20.35
CA GLU A 22 20.16 10.09 20.09
C GLU A 22 20.19 8.78 20.90
N GLU A 23 19.74 8.79 22.15
CA GLU A 23 19.57 7.58 22.97
C GLU A 23 18.53 6.61 22.37
N LEU A 24 17.40 7.12 21.88
CA LEU A 24 16.39 6.30 21.19
C LEU A 24 16.94 5.67 19.90
N SER A 25 17.77 6.42 19.17
CA SER A 25 18.44 5.94 17.96
C SER A 25 19.49 4.85 18.27
N ARG A 26 20.24 5.01 19.37
CA ARG A 26 21.25 4.03 19.84
C ARG A 26 20.64 2.74 20.38
N ARG A 27 19.43 2.80 20.94
CA ARG A 27 18.74 1.61 21.49
C ARG A 27 18.22 0.64 20.43
N GLY A 28 18.42 0.91 19.13
CA GLY A 28 18.08 -0.02 18.05
C GLY A 28 16.61 -0.43 18.06
N VAL A 29 15.74 0.37 18.69
CA VAL A 29 14.30 0.16 18.71
C VAL A 29 13.89 0.41 17.28
N LYS A 30 13.76 -0.69 16.51
CA LYS A 30 13.12 -0.64 15.20
C LYS A 30 11.86 0.18 15.40
N PRO A 31 11.63 1.23 14.59
CA PRO A 31 10.38 1.96 14.67
C PRO A 31 9.27 0.91 14.69
N LEU A 32 8.26 1.12 15.53
CA LEU A 32 7.01 0.33 15.56
C LEU A 32 6.30 0.52 14.21
N GLY A 33 6.95 0.07 13.15
CA GLY A 33 6.46 0.04 11.82
C GLY A 33 5.45 -1.07 11.71
N ARG A 34 4.60 -0.95 10.69
CA ARG A 34 3.59 -1.94 10.33
C ARG A 34 4.18 -3.36 10.48
N PRO A 35 3.47 -4.28 11.16
CA PRO A 35 3.90 -5.67 11.28
C PRO A 35 4.35 -6.20 9.91
N PRO A 36 5.51 -6.88 9.84
CA PRO A 36 5.95 -7.45 8.58
C PRO A 36 4.87 -8.40 8.07
N LYS A 37 4.49 -8.23 6.79
CA LYS A 37 3.49 -9.11 6.18
C LYS A 37 3.93 -10.57 6.33
N LYS A 38 3.02 -11.41 6.84
CA LYS A 38 3.25 -12.85 7.04
C LYS A 38 3.64 -13.56 5.73
N ILE A 39 3.16 -13.06 4.59
CA ILE A 39 3.42 -13.61 3.26
C ILE A 39 4.18 -12.56 2.44
N ARG A 40 5.40 -12.90 2.02
CA ARG A 40 6.20 -12.05 1.12
C ARG A 40 5.89 -12.44 -0.32
N ARG A 41 5.25 -11.54 -1.07
CA ARG A 41 5.09 -11.67 -2.52
C ARG A 41 6.46 -11.53 -3.20
N LYS A 42 6.66 -12.22 -4.33
CA LYS A 42 7.85 -12.01 -5.17
C LYS A 42 7.86 -10.56 -5.66
N PRO A 43 9.02 -9.86 -5.65
CA PRO A 43 9.10 -8.52 -6.22
C PRO A 43 8.80 -8.56 -7.72
N THR A 44 7.85 -7.74 -8.18
CA THR A 44 7.47 -7.64 -9.58
C THR A 44 7.30 -6.17 -9.94
N THR A 45 7.90 -5.77 -11.05
CA THR A 45 7.77 -4.41 -11.58
C THR A 45 6.65 -4.39 -12.61
N VAL A 46 5.64 -3.55 -12.38
CA VAL A 46 4.53 -3.33 -13.33
C VAL A 46 4.66 -1.92 -13.88
N HIS A 47 4.76 -1.80 -15.20
CA HIS A 47 4.81 -0.52 -15.87
C HIS A 47 3.38 -0.07 -16.17
N LEU A 48 3.04 1.13 -15.71
CA LEU A 48 1.72 1.73 -15.90
C LEU A 48 1.85 3.00 -16.73
N ALA A 49 0.90 3.22 -17.62
CA ALA A 49 0.71 4.51 -18.27
C ALA A 49 0.32 5.58 -17.23
N GLN A 50 0.51 6.86 -17.58
CA GLN A 50 0.21 7.95 -16.67
C GLN A 50 -1.27 7.98 -16.24
N SER A 51 -2.18 7.63 -17.16
CA SER A 51 -3.62 7.51 -16.89
C SER A 51 -3.92 6.39 -15.89
N GLU A 52 -3.29 5.23 -16.05
CA GLU A 52 -3.45 4.08 -15.16
C GLU A 52 -2.90 4.37 -13.75
N HIS A 53 -1.77 5.07 -13.66
CA HIS A 53 -1.23 5.49 -12.37
C HIS A 53 -2.17 6.44 -11.62
N ARG A 54 -2.82 7.37 -12.33
CA ARG A 54 -3.83 8.27 -11.76
C ARG A 54 -5.04 7.49 -11.27
N ASN A 55 -5.53 6.52 -12.03
CA ASN A 55 -6.65 5.67 -11.64
C ASN A 55 -6.34 4.83 -10.40
N LEU A 56 -5.16 4.20 -10.36
CA LEU A 56 -4.70 3.44 -9.20
C LEU A 56 -4.58 4.32 -7.96
N SER A 57 -4.08 5.56 -8.11
CA SER A 57 -3.97 6.51 -7.01
C SER A 57 -5.35 6.93 -6.47
N LYS A 58 -6.32 7.18 -7.35
CA LYS A 58 -7.71 7.46 -6.95
C LYS A 58 -8.33 6.28 -6.21
N LEU A 59 -8.24 5.07 -6.75
CA LEU A 59 -8.75 3.86 -6.11
C LEU A 59 -8.13 3.64 -4.73
N HIS A 60 -6.82 3.83 -4.62
CA HIS A 60 -6.12 3.75 -3.35
C HIS A 60 -6.65 4.76 -2.33
N MET A 61 -6.86 6.02 -2.72
CA MET A 61 -7.43 7.01 -1.79
C MET A 61 -8.82 6.59 -1.29
N LEU A 62 -9.68 6.10 -2.18
CA LEU A 62 -11.04 5.66 -1.82
C LEU A 62 -11.04 4.48 -0.83
N LEU A 63 -10.14 3.52 -1.01
CA LEU A 63 -10.10 2.31 -0.18
C LEU A 63 -9.26 2.45 1.08
N ASN A 64 -8.28 3.36 1.09
CA ASN A 64 -7.36 3.53 2.21
C ASN A 64 -8.06 4.07 3.46
N GLU A 65 -9.16 4.81 3.30
CA GLU A 65 -9.98 5.28 4.43
C GLU A 65 -10.54 4.13 5.26
N GLN A 66 -10.84 2.98 4.63
CA GLN A 66 -11.54 1.87 5.26
C GLN A 66 -10.62 0.69 5.60
N PHE A 67 -9.60 0.41 4.78
CA PHE A 67 -8.89 -0.87 4.84
C PHE A 67 -7.36 -0.78 5.02
N SER A 68 -6.77 0.43 5.11
CA SER A 68 -5.31 0.61 5.21
C SER A 68 -4.54 -0.24 4.18
N ILE A 69 -4.86 -0.07 2.89
CA ILE A 69 -4.30 -0.88 1.79
C ILE A 69 -3.30 -0.05 0.99
N ASN A 70 -2.15 -0.64 0.64
CA ASN A 70 -1.14 -0.03 -0.22
C ASN A 70 -1.47 -0.22 -1.71
N ARG A 71 -0.99 0.69 -2.57
CA ARG A 71 -1.16 0.60 -4.04
C ARG A 71 -0.68 -0.74 -4.62
N SER A 72 0.43 -1.28 -4.12
CA SER A 72 0.96 -2.59 -4.55
C SER A 72 0.10 -3.78 -4.14
N GLU A 73 -0.69 -3.65 -3.06
CA GLU A 73 -1.66 -4.66 -2.67
C GLU A 73 -2.82 -4.71 -3.64
N LEU A 74 -3.34 -3.54 -4.04
CA LEU A 74 -4.40 -3.42 -5.03
C LEU A 74 -3.98 -4.00 -6.39
N VAL A 75 -2.77 -3.68 -6.84
CA VAL A 75 -2.23 -4.27 -8.07
C VAL A 75 -2.12 -5.79 -7.95
N GLY A 76 -1.65 -6.30 -6.81
CA GLY A 76 -1.57 -7.75 -6.59
C GLY A 76 -2.95 -8.41 -6.60
N VAL A 77 -3.96 -7.82 -5.95
CA VAL A 77 -5.34 -8.34 -5.98
C VAL A 77 -5.89 -8.33 -7.40
N ALA A 78 -5.64 -7.27 -8.18
CA ALA A 78 -6.08 -7.21 -9.57
C ALA A 78 -5.45 -8.32 -10.42
N ILE A 79 -4.17 -8.64 -10.21
CA ILE A 79 -3.48 -9.75 -10.89
C ILE A 79 -4.09 -11.09 -10.46
N ASP A 80 -4.32 -11.29 -9.16
CA ASP A 80 -4.91 -12.52 -8.62
C ASP A 80 -6.31 -12.76 -9.23
N VAL A 81 -7.15 -11.72 -9.32
CA VAL A 81 -8.47 -11.78 -9.96
C VAL A 81 -8.37 -12.05 -11.46
N LEU A 82 -7.45 -11.40 -12.17
CA LEU A 82 -7.25 -11.64 -13.61
C LEU A 82 -6.79 -13.07 -13.88
N ALA A 83 -5.93 -13.62 -13.02
CA ALA A 83 -5.48 -15.01 -13.13
C ALA A 83 -6.66 -15.98 -12.96
N GLU A 84 -7.53 -15.75 -11.98
CA GLU A 84 -8.73 -16.55 -11.75
C GLU A 84 -9.72 -16.48 -12.93
N VAL A 85 -9.93 -15.28 -13.49
CA VAL A 85 -10.75 -15.11 -14.70
C VAL A 85 -10.18 -15.88 -15.89
N VAL A 86 -8.85 -15.85 -16.07
CA VAL A 86 -8.17 -16.61 -17.12
C VAL A 86 -8.22 -18.12 -16.85
N GLU A 87 -8.20 -18.56 -15.60
CA GLU A 87 -8.34 -19.99 -15.28
C GLU A 87 -9.76 -20.50 -15.59
N ILE A 88 -10.79 -19.72 -15.24
CA ILE A 88 -12.20 -20.10 -15.42
C ILE A 88 -12.63 -20.01 -16.89
N ALA A 89 -12.20 -18.96 -17.59
CA ALA A 89 -12.67 -18.64 -18.93
C ALA A 89 -11.56 -18.59 -19.98
N GLY A 90 -10.38 -19.13 -19.67
CA GLY A 90 -9.20 -19.11 -20.53
C GLY A 90 -9.47 -19.63 -21.93
N ASP A 91 -10.23 -20.72 -22.03
CA ASP A 91 -10.62 -21.33 -23.32
C ASP A 91 -11.55 -20.43 -24.15
N LYS A 92 -12.30 -19.53 -23.52
CA LYS A 92 -13.12 -18.50 -24.19
C LYS A 92 -12.31 -17.25 -24.52
N LEU A 93 -11.24 -17.00 -23.77
CA LEU A 93 -10.34 -15.86 -23.94
C LEU A 93 -9.18 -16.16 -24.90
N SER A 94 -8.94 -17.43 -25.25
CA SER A 94 -7.89 -17.87 -26.17
C SER A 94 -8.21 -17.64 -27.65
N ASP A 95 -9.32 -16.96 -27.95
CA ASP A 95 -9.75 -16.70 -29.32
C ASP A 95 -8.81 -15.69 -30.00
N GLU A 96 -8.43 -15.96 -31.26
CA GLU A 96 -7.50 -15.12 -32.07
C GLU A 96 -7.99 -13.66 -32.25
N ALA A 97 -9.25 -13.38 -31.88
CA ALA A 97 -9.86 -12.06 -31.94
C ALA A 97 -9.36 -11.07 -30.88
N ILE A 98 -8.74 -11.52 -29.78
CA ILE A 98 -8.22 -10.62 -28.74
C ILE A 98 -6.83 -10.10 -29.13
N THR A 99 -6.82 -9.14 -30.07
CA THR A 99 -5.60 -8.50 -30.57
C THR A 99 -5.32 -7.15 -29.91
N SER A 100 -6.27 -6.63 -29.13
CA SER A 100 -6.16 -5.33 -28.46
C SER A 100 -6.55 -5.40 -26.99
N LEU A 101 -6.02 -4.45 -26.20
CA LEU A 101 -6.39 -4.29 -24.79
C LEU A 101 -7.89 -4.01 -24.62
N GLU A 102 -8.52 -3.33 -25.57
CA GLU A 102 -9.93 -2.95 -25.49
C GLU A 102 -10.85 -4.15 -25.75
N SER A 103 -10.49 -5.01 -26.72
CA SER A 103 -11.17 -6.29 -26.93
C SER A 103 -11.01 -7.20 -25.71
N PHE A 104 -9.84 -7.21 -25.06
CA PHE A 104 -9.62 -8.00 -23.84
C PHE A 104 -10.51 -7.52 -22.69
N LYS A 105 -10.59 -6.21 -22.46
CA LYS A 105 -11.48 -5.64 -21.43
C LYS A 105 -12.95 -6.01 -21.66
N ARG A 106 -13.41 -5.96 -22.92
CA ARG A 106 -14.79 -6.36 -23.27
C ARG A 106 -15.03 -7.84 -22.99
N ALA A 107 -14.11 -8.71 -23.40
CA ALA A 107 -14.22 -10.14 -23.16
C ALA A 107 -14.27 -10.47 -21.66
N ILE A 108 -13.42 -9.83 -20.84
CA ILE A 108 -13.49 -9.97 -19.38
C ILE A 108 -14.84 -9.48 -18.85
N TYR A 109 -15.35 -8.35 -19.34
CA TYR A 109 -16.64 -7.82 -18.90
C TYR A 109 -17.79 -8.79 -19.21
N ASP A 110 -17.79 -9.41 -20.39
CA ASP A 110 -18.80 -10.38 -20.78
C ASP A 110 -18.73 -11.64 -19.92
N VAL A 111 -17.53 -12.12 -19.58
CA VAL A 111 -17.32 -13.26 -18.67
C VAL A 111 -17.81 -12.96 -17.25
N ILE A 112 -17.58 -11.75 -16.73
CA ILE A 112 -18.03 -11.37 -15.39
C ILE A 112 -19.56 -11.23 -15.31
N LYS A 113 -20.21 -10.89 -16.44
CA LYS A 113 -21.65 -10.60 -16.49
C LYS A 113 -22.51 -11.81 -16.85
N SER A 114 -21.91 -12.88 -17.40
CA SER A 114 -22.56 -14.15 -17.74
C SER A 114 -22.77 -15.03 -16.51
#